data_AF-A0A838AHV0-F1
#
_entry.id   AF-A0A838AHV0-F1
#
_cell.length_a   1.000
_cell.length_b   1.000
_cell.length_c   1.000
_cell.angle_alpha   90.00
_cell.angle_beta   90.00
_cell.angle_gamma   90.00
#
_symmetry.space_group_name_H-M   'P 1'
#
loop_
_entity.id
_entity.type
_entity.pdbx_description
1 polymer ?
#
loop_
_entity_poly.entity_id
_entity_poly.type
_entity_poly.pdbx_seq_one_letter_code
_entity_poly.pdbx_strand_id
1 'polypeptide(L)'
;MKLLLLLMLCIISFPMAFAESTNVGKVYWTQEIVSQNSFADIVIEDDDMNKKEYPNFADKLTIHVWSDSSPDGFDVVAVENGIYTGIFRASVYISDTDSAGVKLYSKNGDVLYAKYVDTTVSGSPMDIVSASVVKIPGQDMTQYLDKIDPQFLQKQNKIPGWIKNNAGWWADGTISESEFIQGIQFLIKDGIIVIPPTAVSAEKSQSVPGWIKNNAGWWADGTISDDQFLKGVQFLIGRGIISIGNTSTQSSDSSFAECNSIISSYDRLNCEREEKRKLEEIQYNNLSDKFQAGPAAFYYPGIGNLGNEFTASQSGQTMLRLRLMVENTGSENLSMMCSKPSICNYDIWNGEKAFKSSTNDFVSGKLNIKPGKSYVFNMMFGPNIGYGGTTFEYDSSKEYFFRVSEPWGSLMIPLNLSLK
;
A
#
# COMPACT_ATOMS: atom_id res chain seq x y z
N MET A 1 3.47 -77.54 -13.95
CA MET A 1 2.35 -76.77 -13.36
C MET A 1 2.74 -75.30 -13.39
N LYS A 2 1.93 -74.39 -13.94
CA LYS A 2 2.29 -72.96 -14.01
C LYS A 2 2.10 -72.32 -12.63
N LEU A 3 3.16 -71.75 -12.05
CA LEU A 3 3.07 -70.93 -10.85
C LEU A 3 2.88 -69.47 -11.27
N LEU A 4 1.75 -68.87 -10.91
CA LEU A 4 1.40 -67.50 -11.26
C LEU A 4 1.91 -66.55 -10.17
N LEU A 5 3.05 -65.88 -10.40
CA LEU A 5 3.59 -64.91 -9.43
C LEU A 5 2.96 -63.54 -9.69
N LEU A 6 1.96 -63.18 -8.86
CA LEU A 6 1.25 -61.90 -8.97
C LEU A 6 2.10 -60.78 -8.34
N LEU A 7 2.83 -60.04 -9.18
CA LEU A 7 3.64 -58.90 -8.71
C LEU A 7 2.72 -57.70 -8.40
N MET A 8 2.38 -57.53 -7.12
CA MET A 8 1.53 -56.43 -6.66
C MET A 8 2.30 -55.11 -6.70
N LEU A 9 1.94 -54.23 -7.64
CA LEU A 9 2.59 -52.95 -7.84
C LEU A 9 2.06 -51.93 -6.80
N CYS A 10 2.71 -51.84 -5.64
CA CYS A 10 2.43 -50.81 -4.66
C CYS A 10 2.88 -49.43 -5.19
N ILE A 11 1.94 -48.70 -5.79
CA ILE A 11 2.11 -47.28 -6.10
C ILE A 11 2.11 -46.52 -4.79
N ILE A 12 3.31 -46.25 -4.24
CA ILE A 12 3.47 -45.37 -3.09
C ILE A 12 3.27 -43.94 -3.58
N SER A 13 2.04 -43.46 -3.49
CA SER A 13 1.69 -42.06 -3.72
C SER A 13 2.24 -41.21 -2.57
N PHE A 14 3.52 -40.85 -2.65
CA PHE A 14 4.06 -39.76 -1.86
C PHE A 14 3.23 -38.50 -2.17
N PRO A 15 2.68 -37.80 -1.16
CA PRO A 15 2.16 -36.46 -1.40
C PRO A 15 3.35 -35.58 -1.79
N MET A 16 3.36 -35.07 -3.02
CA MET A 16 4.21 -33.93 -3.35
C MET A 16 3.67 -32.73 -2.58
N ALA A 17 4.22 -32.51 -1.39
CA ALA A 17 4.27 -31.19 -0.81
C ALA A 17 5.04 -30.32 -1.81
N PHE A 18 4.33 -29.45 -2.52
CA PHE A 18 4.96 -28.41 -3.30
C PHE A 18 5.74 -27.54 -2.32
N ALA A 19 7.07 -27.52 -2.45
CA ALA A 19 7.87 -26.53 -1.75
C ALA A 19 7.42 -25.16 -2.25
N GLU A 20 7.01 -24.28 -1.33
CA GLU A 20 6.67 -22.91 -1.69
C GLU A 20 7.93 -22.24 -2.26
N SER A 21 7.79 -21.54 -3.37
CA SER A 21 8.91 -21.02 -4.14
C SER A 21 9.54 -19.83 -3.42
N THR A 22 10.71 -20.04 -2.81
CA THR A 22 11.43 -18.97 -2.11
C THR A 22 11.86 -17.87 -3.08
N ASN A 23 11.67 -16.61 -2.71
CA ASN A 23 12.15 -15.45 -3.45
C ASN A 23 13.34 -14.80 -2.73
N VAL A 24 13.89 -13.73 -3.31
CA VAL A 24 14.69 -12.75 -2.56
C VAL A 24 13.78 -11.55 -2.36
N GLY A 25 13.60 -11.11 -1.11
CA GLY A 25 12.77 -9.95 -0.79
C GLY A 25 13.31 -8.63 -1.36
N LYS A 26 12.56 -7.55 -1.19
CA LYS A 26 12.99 -6.17 -1.50
C LYS A 26 12.60 -5.25 -0.37
N VAL A 27 13.41 -4.23 -0.08
CA VAL A 27 13.01 -3.08 0.75
C VAL A 27 13.27 -1.78 -0.02
N TYR A 28 12.37 -0.81 0.08
CA TYR A 28 12.57 0.53 -0.49
C TYR A 28 11.84 1.63 0.29
N TRP A 29 12.47 2.81 0.36
CA TRP A 29 11.78 4.04 0.76
C TRP A 29 10.81 4.46 -0.34
N THR A 30 9.61 4.90 0.03
CA THR A 30 8.58 5.37 -0.93
C THR A 30 8.91 6.70 -1.61
N GLN A 31 9.95 7.40 -1.16
CA GLN A 31 10.37 8.72 -1.65
C GLN A 31 11.91 8.75 -1.71
N GLU A 32 12.50 9.20 -2.81
CA GLU A 32 13.95 9.44 -2.91
C GLU A 32 14.39 10.65 -2.08
N ILE A 33 13.46 11.59 -1.85
CA ILE A 33 13.67 12.85 -1.13
C ILE A 33 12.55 13.01 -0.10
N VAL A 34 12.88 12.82 1.18
CA VAL A 34 11.96 12.92 2.32
C VAL A 34 12.06 14.31 2.95
N SER A 35 10.96 14.85 3.48
CA SER A 35 11.00 16.15 4.18
C SER A 35 11.40 15.99 5.66
N GLN A 36 12.20 16.92 6.18
CA GLN A 36 12.42 17.06 7.62
C GLN A 36 11.08 17.28 8.33
N ASN A 37 10.90 16.65 9.50
CA ASN A 37 9.66 16.70 10.29
C ASN A 37 8.43 16.18 9.53
N SER A 38 8.60 15.10 8.76
CA SER A 38 7.51 14.33 8.16
C SER A 38 7.69 12.83 8.35
N PHE A 39 6.61 12.07 8.12
CA PHE A 39 6.71 10.62 7.96
C PHE A 39 7.29 10.27 6.59
N ALA A 40 8.07 9.20 6.56
CA ALA A 40 8.50 8.49 5.36
C ALA A 40 8.13 7.01 5.51
N ASP A 41 7.41 6.49 4.51
CA ASP A 41 7.03 5.09 4.48
C ASP A 41 8.10 4.25 3.79
N ILE A 42 8.36 3.08 4.36
CA ILE A 42 9.21 2.01 3.83
C ILE A 42 8.28 0.86 3.45
N VAL A 43 8.49 0.31 2.25
CA VAL A 43 7.79 -0.89 1.77
C VAL A 43 8.77 -2.04 1.71
N ILE A 44 8.32 -3.23 2.10
CA ILE A 44 9.00 -4.50 1.88
C ILE A 44 8.09 -5.35 1.00
N GLU A 45 8.64 -5.93 -0.07
CA GLU A 45 7.97 -6.89 -0.94
C GLU A 45 8.64 -8.25 -0.78
N ASP A 46 7.96 -9.21 -0.18
CA ASP A 46 8.48 -10.54 0.11
C ASP A 46 7.35 -11.58 0.20
N ASP A 47 7.25 -12.47 -0.80
CA ASP A 47 6.08 -13.35 -1.01
C ASP A 47 6.13 -14.66 -0.18
N ASP A 48 7.31 -15.05 0.34
CA ASP A 48 7.49 -16.27 1.15
C ASP A 48 7.57 -16.01 2.67
N MET A 49 7.78 -14.76 3.08
CA MET A 49 7.61 -14.28 4.46
C MET A 49 6.14 -14.10 4.87
N ASN A 50 5.23 -14.28 3.92
CA ASN A 50 3.77 -14.42 4.05
C ASN A 50 3.43 -15.78 4.69
N LYS A 51 3.29 -15.80 6.01
CA LYS A 51 3.10 -17.01 6.83
C LYS A 51 1.61 -17.30 6.96
N LYS A 52 1.13 -18.16 6.06
CA LYS A 52 -0.24 -18.71 5.99
C LYS A 52 -0.70 -19.52 7.22
N GLU A 53 0.04 -19.45 8.32
CA GLU A 53 -0.19 -20.13 9.59
C GLU A 53 -1.41 -19.56 10.34
N TYR A 54 -1.72 -18.25 10.19
CA TYR A 54 -2.81 -17.59 10.92
C TYR A 54 -3.69 -16.67 10.02
N PRO A 55 -4.79 -17.18 9.41
CA PRO A 55 -5.61 -16.46 8.42
C PRO A 55 -6.43 -15.25 8.91
N ASN A 56 -6.13 -14.72 10.10
CA ASN A 56 -6.83 -13.59 10.74
C ASN A 56 -5.90 -12.48 11.25
N PHE A 57 -4.58 -12.63 11.10
CA PHE A 57 -3.61 -11.62 11.51
C PHE A 57 -2.75 -11.21 10.32
N ALA A 58 -2.46 -9.91 10.20
CA ALA A 58 -1.43 -9.43 9.28
C ALA A 58 -0.06 -9.79 9.84
N ASP A 59 0.78 -10.43 9.03
CA ASP A 59 2.13 -10.80 9.45
C ASP A 59 2.97 -9.56 9.81
N LYS A 60 4.00 -9.79 10.64
CA LYS A 60 4.91 -8.74 11.11
C LYS A 60 6.36 -9.17 10.95
N LEU A 61 7.18 -8.30 10.39
CA LEU A 61 8.63 -8.45 10.27
C LEU A 61 9.35 -7.22 10.81
N THR A 62 10.62 -7.35 11.15
CA THR A 62 11.44 -6.26 11.68
C THR A 62 12.42 -5.78 10.63
N ILE A 63 12.53 -4.46 10.48
CA ILE A 63 13.61 -3.81 9.72
C ILE A 63 14.42 -2.89 10.65
N HIS A 64 15.70 -2.69 10.34
CA HIS A 64 16.56 -1.76 11.06
C HIS A 64 16.67 -0.44 10.27
N VAL A 65 16.52 0.70 10.93
CA VAL A 65 16.52 2.04 10.29
C VAL A 65 17.49 3.00 10.98
N TRP A 66 18.29 3.73 10.20
CA TRP A 66 19.30 4.67 10.71
C TRP A 66 19.52 5.85 9.75
N SER A 67 20.31 6.84 10.17
CA SER A 67 20.70 8.00 9.35
C SER A 67 22.17 8.36 9.58
N ASP A 68 22.74 9.20 8.72
CA ASP A 68 24.10 9.73 8.91
C ASP A 68 24.29 10.47 10.25
N SER A 69 23.24 11.11 10.78
CA SER A 69 23.26 11.78 12.10
C SER A 69 22.87 10.88 13.28
N SER A 70 22.33 9.68 13.02
CA SER A 70 21.87 8.72 14.03
C SER A 70 22.26 7.29 13.62
N PRO A 71 23.58 6.98 13.55
CA PRO A 71 24.08 5.75 12.97
C PRO A 71 23.76 4.48 13.77
N ASP A 72 23.49 4.59 15.08
CA ASP A 72 23.07 3.47 15.92
C ASP A 72 21.64 2.98 15.59
N GLY A 73 20.85 3.80 14.90
CA GLY A 73 19.52 3.47 14.40
C GLY A 73 18.51 3.05 15.47
N PHE A 74 17.50 2.30 15.02
CA PHE A 74 16.62 1.47 15.83
C PHE A 74 15.87 0.46 14.95
N ASP A 75 15.26 -0.53 15.58
CA ASP A 75 14.41 -1.51 14.91
C ASP A 75 12.94 -1.03 14.85
N VAL A 76 12.32 -1.10 13.68
CA VAL A 76 10.89 -0.81 13.48
C VAL A 76 10.17 -2.01 12.89
N VAL A 77 8.95 -2.24 13.37
CA VAL A 77 8.10 -3.35 12.91
C VAL A 77 7.34 -2.91 11.66
N ALA A 78 7.54 -3.63 10.56
CA ALA A 78 6.70 -3.55 9.38
C ALA A 78 5.53 -4.53 9.51
N VAL A 79 4.34 -4.10 9.08
CA VAL A 79 3.11 -4.89 9.16
C VAL A 79 2.58 -5.16 7.76
N GLU A 80 2.12 -6.38 7.50
CA GLU A 80 1.54 -6.78 6.22
C GLU A 80 0.29 -5.94 5.89
N ASN A 81 0.19 -5.43 4.67
CA ASN A 81 -0.84 -4.47 4.26
C ASN A 81 -2.16 -5.17 3.85
N GLY A 82 -2.68 -5.98 4.76
CA GLY A 82 -3.75 -6.94 4.49
C GLY A 82 -3.20 -8.35 4.32
N ILE A 83 -4.01 -9.33 4.67
CA ILE A 83 -3.62 -10.73 4.85
C ILE A 83 -3.20 -11.36 3.50
N TYR A 84 -2.03 -11.99 3.49
CA TYR A 84 -1.47 -12.73 2.37
C TYR A 84 -1.20 -11.86 1.13
N THR A 85 -0.70 -10.64 1.34
CA THR A 85 -0.25 -9.74 0.28
C THR A 85 1.24 -9.81 -0.01
N GLY A 86 2.07 -10.31 0.92
CA GLY A 86 3.54 -10.24 0.80
C GLY A 86 4.11 -8.81 0.84
N ILE A 87 3.27 -7.80 1.13
CA ILE A 87 3.64 -6.37 1.10
C ILE A 87 3.55 -5.83 2.52
N PHE A 88 4.71 -5.63 3.14
CA PHE A 88 4.82 -5.08 4.49
C PHE A 88 5.12 -3.58 4.45
N ARG A 89 4.60 -2.83 5.42
CA ARG A 89 4.80 -1.38 5.51
C ARG A 89 5.26 -0.97 6.91
N ALA A 90 6.27 -0.11 6.97
CA ALA A 90 6.68 0.62 8.16
C ALA A 90 6.65 2.14 7.88
N SER A 91 6.34 2.94 8.89
CA SER A 91 6.33 4.41 8.79
C SER A 91 7.29 5.00 9.82
N VAL A 92 8.30 5.73 9.37
CA VAL A 92 9.34 6.35 10.23
C VAL A 92 9.16 7.87 10.20
N TYR A 93 9.22 8.53 11.35
CA TYR A 93 9.14 9.99 11.45
C TYR A 93 10.55 10.60 11.46
N ILE A 94 10.88 11.46 10.50
CA ILE A 94 12.21 12.08 10.41
C ILE A 94 12.25 13.34 11.26
N SER A 95 12.96 13.29 12.38
CA SER A 95 13.01 14.33 13.41
C SER A 95 14.31 15.14 13.35
N ASP A 96 14.23 16.44 13.60
CA ASP A 96 15.40 17.32 13.81
C ASP A 96 15.87 17.39 15.28
N THR A 97 15.26 16.62 16.19
CA THR A 97 15.56 16.64 17.63
C THR A 97 16.11 15.32 18.19
N ASP A 98 15.42 14.19 18.00
CA ASP A 98 15.65 12.97 18.77
C ASP A 98 15.28 11.68 18.02
N SER A 99 16.09 10.63 18.21
CA SER A 99 15.74 9.24 17.84
C SER A 99 15.02 8.60 19.03
N ALA A 100 13.73 8.28 18.86
CA ALA A 100 12.89 7.74 19.93
C ALA A 100 11.62 7.07 19.38
N GLY A 101 11.40 5.80 19.72
CA GLY A 101 10.23 5.04 19.26
C GLY A 101 10.27 4.84 17.75
N VAL A 102 9.39 5.51 17.00
CA VAL A 102 9.41 5.52 15.52
C VAL A 102 10.01 6.82 14.94
N LYS A 103 10.58 7.69 15.77
CA LYS A 103 11.33 8.86 15.31
C LYS A 103 12.78 8.50 15.02
N LEU A 104 13.28 8.93 13.87
CA LEU A 104 14.70 8.89 13.48
C LEU A 104 15.25 10.32 13.44
N TYR A 105 16.24 10.62 14.28
CA TYR A 105 16.99 11.87 14.21
C TYR A 105 17.75 11.96 12.90
N SER A 106 17.62 13.08 12.20
CA SER A 106 18.34 13.37 10.97
C SER A 106 18.33 14.88 10.70
N LYS A 107 19.30 15.37 9.93
CA LYS A 107 19.39 16.75 9.46
C LYS A 107 19.08 16.84 7.97
N ASN A 108 18.69 18.03 7.51
CA ASN A 108 18.61 18.37 6.09
C ASN A 108 19.94 18.02 5.37
N GLY A 109 19.88 17.13 4.39
CA GLY A 109 21.03 16.67 3.59
C GLY A 109 21.63 15.33 4.00
N ASP A 110 21.24 14.77 5.15
CA ASP A 110 21.60 13.41 5.56
C ASP A 110 20.97 12.35 4.65
N VAL A 111 21.63 11.21 4.54
CA VAL A 111 21.06 9.97 4.03
C VAL A 111 20.34 9.22 5.17
N LEU A 112 19.14 8.73 4.86
CA LEU A 112 18.33 7.80 5.63
C LEU A 112 18.52 6.40 5.04
N TYR A 113 18.56 5.37 5.89
CA TYR A 113 18.75 3.99 5.48
C TYR A 113 17.75 3.06 6.16
N ALA A 114 17.32 2.03 5.43
CA ALA A 114 16.49 0.95 5.91
C ALA A 114 17.10 -0.38 5.47
N LYS A 115 17.35 -1.28 6.42
CA LYS A 115 17.82 -2.64 6.16
C LYS A 115 16.74 -3.64 6.52
N TYR A 116 16.37 -4.45 5.55
CA TYR A 116 15.61 -5.68 5.73
C TYR A 116 16.57 -6.87 5.72
N VAL A 117 16.28 -7.90 6.52
CA VAL A 117 17.04 -9.15 6.56
C VAL A 117 16.11 -10.27 6.14
N ASP A 118 16.23 -10.65 4.88
CA ASP A 118 15.60 -11.84 4.31
C ASP A 118 16.20 -13.08 4.98
N THR A 119 15.35 -14.01 5.40
CA THR A 119 15.75 -15.25 6.11
C THR A 119 15.20 -16.52 5.47
N THR A 120 14.55 -16.39 4.32
CA THR A 120 13.85 -17.47 3.60
C THR A 120 14.65 -17.98 2.41
N VAL A 121 15.56 -17.17 1.85
CA VAL A 121 16.51 -17.57 0.81
C VAL A 121 17.33 -18.81 1.20
N SER A 122 17.41 -19.77 0.27
CA SER A 122 18.09 -21.05 0.48
C SER A 122 19.62 -20.93 0.57
N GLY A 123 20.15 -20.75 1.79
CA GLY A 123 21.57 -20.97 2.10
C GLY A 123 22.08 -20.15 3.29
N SER A 124 21.76 -18.86 3.30
CA SER A 124 22.07 -17.88 4.36
C SER A 124 21.07 -16.73 4.28
N PRO A 125 20.79 -16.03 5.40
CA PRO A 125 20.08 -14.76 5.37
C PRO A 125 20.73 -13.73 4.44
N MET A 126 19.93 -12.86 3.83
CA MET A 126 20.40 -11.78 2.95
C MET A 126 20.05 -10.40 3.52
N ASP A 127 21.09 -9.60 3.78
CA ASP A 127 20.96 -8.18 4.11
C ASP A 127 20.62 -7.38 2.85
N ILE A 128 19.44 -6.75 2.83
CA ILE A 128 18.96 -5.89 1.73
C ILE A 128 18.79 -4.47 2.26
N VAL A 129 19.43 -3.49 1.63
CA VAL A 129 19.47 -2.09 2.11
C VAL A 129 18.86 -1.15 1.06
N SER A 130 18.07 -0.17 1.52
CA SER A 130 17.64 0.96 0.71
C SER A 130 17.85 2.30 1.43
N ALA A 131 18.05 3.37 0.65
CA ALA A 131 18.37 4.70 1.12
C ALA A 131 17.49 5.80 0.49
N SER A 132 17.42 6.95 1.18
CA SER A 132 16.69 8.17 0.79
C SER A 132 17.43 9.40 1.33
N VAL A 133 17.22 10.60 0.78
CA VAL A 133 17.86 11.85 1.27
C VAL A 133 16.86 12.73 2.02
N VAL A 134 17.26 13.35 3.15
CA VAL A 134 16.49 14.41 3.79
C VAL A 134 16.63 15.72 2.99
N LYS A 135 15.51 16.27 2.55
CA LYS A 135 15.40 17.46 1.71
C LYS A 135 16.04 18.70 2.33
N ILE A 136 16.95 19.35 1.60
CA ILE A 136 17.44 20.68 1.94
C ILE A 136 16.52 21.75 1.31
N PRO A 137 15.90 22.65 2.11
CA PRO A 137 15.05 23.69 1.57
C PRO A 137 15.80 24.64 0.62
N GLY A 138 15.27 24.83 -0.59
CA GLY A 138 15.81 25.78 -1.57
C GLY A 138 17.04 25.32 -2.36
N GLN A 139 17.45 24.05 -2.25
CA GLN A 139 18.55 23.48 -3.03
C GLN A 139 18.08 22.45 -4.07
N ASP A 140 18.93 22.23 -5.08
CA ASP A 140 18.85 21.08 -5.96
C ASP A 140 19.43 19.85 -5.24
N MET A 141 18.62 18.79 -5.14
CA MET A 141 18.95 17.54 -4.45
C MET A 141 19.68 16.52 -5.34
N THR A 142 19.80 16.76 -6.65
CA THR A 142 20.42 15.83 -7.61
C THR A 142 21.84 15.44 -7.16
N GLN A 143 22.66 16.44 -6.83
CA GLN A 143 24.03 16.29 -6.28
C GLN A 143 24.13 15.58 -4.91
N TYR A 144 23.01 15.25 -4.26
CA TYR A 144 22.95 14.45 -3.03
C TYR A 144 22.52 13.02 -3.33
N LEU A 145 21.55 12.83 -4.24
CA LEU A 145 21.17 11.52 -4.77
C LEU A 145 22.36 10.86 -5.49
N ASP A 146 23.11 11.62 -6.30
CA ASP A 146 24.30 11.15 -7.04
C ASP A 146 25.45 10.63 -6.15
N LYS A 147 25.37 10.79 -4.82
CA LYS A 147 26.36 10.31 -3.84
C LYS A 147 25.99 9.00 -3.16
N ILE A 148 24.72 8.58 -3.24
CA ILE A 148 24.27 7.31 -2.68
C ILE A 148 24.59 6.20 -3.69
N ASP A 149 24.98 5.02 -3.20
CA ASP A 149 25.14 3.85 -4.07
C ASP A 149 23.83 3.57 -4.84
N PRO A 150 23.85 3.49 -6.19
CA PRO A 150 22.68 3.18 -7.00
C PRO A 150 21.99 1.83 -6.70
N GLN A 151 22.57 0.99 -5.85
CA GLN A 151 21.94 -0.23 -5.32
C GLN A 151 21.02 0.06 -4.12
N PHE A 152 21.34 1.08 -3.31
CA PHE A 152 20.52 1.49 -2.16
C PHE A 152 19.43 2.49 -2.57
N LEU A 153 19.72 3.36 -3.55
CA LEU A 153 18.67 4.01 -4.32
C LEU A 153 17.95 2.95 -5.16
N GLN A 154 16.93 2.30 -4.57
CA GLN A 154 15.96 1.45 -5.24
C GLN A 154 15.04 2.29 -6.15
N LYS A 155 15.67 3.03 -7.08
CA LYS A 155 15.03 3.76 -8.17
C LYS A 155 14.50 2.75 -9.18
N GLN A 156 13.43 2.08 -8.81
CA GLN A 156 12.77 1.09 -9.64
C GLN A 156 11.54 1.69 -10.30
N ASN A 157 11.82 2.54 -11.29
CA ASN A 157 11.05 2.58 -12.54
C ASN A 157 11.09 1.25 -13.31
N LYS A 158 11.66 0.16 -12.75
CA LYS A 158 11.20 -1.19 -13.08
C LYS A 158 9.75 -1.34 -12.64
N ILE A 159 8.88 -0.94 -13.55
CA ILE A 159 7.64 -1.62 -13.88
C ILE A 159 7.74 -3.10 -13.42
N PRO A 160 6.91 -3.56 -12.45
CA PRO A 160 7.07 -4.89 -11.85
C PRO A 160 7.18 -6.02 -12.88
N GLY A 161 8.00 -7.04 -12.58
CA GLY A 161 8.36 -8.09 -13.56
C GLY A 161 7.15 -8.79 -14.20
N TRP A 162 6.06 -8.98 -13.45
CA TRP A 162 4.82 -9.59 -13.95
C TRP A 162 4.13 -8.79 -15.07
N ILE A 163 4.39 -7.48 -15.19
CA ILE A 163 3.80 -6.60 -16.21
C ILE A 163 4.38 -6.92 -17.59
N LYS A 164 5.64 -7.39 -17.66
CA LYS A 164 6.33 -7.76 -18.91
C LYS A 164 5.60 -8.87 -19.64
N ASN A 165 4.96 -9.78 -18.91
CA ASN A 165 4.10 -10.83 -19.47
C ASN A 165 2.96 -10.24 -20.32
N ASN A 166 2.32 -9.16 -19.87
CA ASN A 166 1.24 -8.50 -20.62
C ASN A 166 1.73 -7.94 -21.97
N ALA A 167 2.99 -7.47 -22.02
CA ALA A 167 3.60 -6.97 -23.25
C ALA A 167 4.00 -8.10 -24.21
N GLY A 168 4.50 -9.22 -23.69
CA GLY A 168 4.74 -10.44 -24.46
C GLY A 168 3.45 -11.00 -25.06
N TRP A 169 2.41 -11.16 -24.24
CA TRP A 169 1.08 -11.59 -24.70
C TRP A 169 0.46 -10.65 -25.74
N TRP A 170 0.70 -9.34 -25.65
CA TRP A 170 0.27 -8.42 -26.71
C TRP A 170 1.11 -8.56 -27.98
N ALA A 171 2.43 -8.78 -27.88
CA ALA A 171 3.31 -9.04 -29.01
C ALA A 171 2.91 -10.33 -29.76
N ASP A 172 2.71 -11.42 -29.04
CA ASP A 172 2.27 -12.72 -29.58
C ASP A 172 0.82 -12.70 -30.07
N GLY A 173 0.01 -11.72 -29.64
CA GLY A 173 -1.40 -11.58 -30.01
C GLY A 173 -2.37 -12.40 -29.15
N THR A 174 -1.90 -12.90 -27.99
CA THR A 174 -2.73 -13.52 -26.94
C THR A 174 -3.68 -12.52 -26.28
N ILE A 175 -3.33 -11.23 -26.22
CA ILE A 175 -4.25 -10.13 -25.87
C ILE A 175 -4.33 -9.07 -26.97
N SER A 176 -5.45 -8.35 -27.04
CA SER A 176 -5.71 -7.30 -28.03
C SER A 176 -4.98 -5.99 -27.72
N GLU A 177 -4.87 -5.12 -28.74
CA GLU A 177 -4.39 -3.74 -28.60
C GLU A 177 -5.22 -2.94 -27.58
N SER A 178 -6.54 -3.15 -27.54
CA SER A 178 -7.44 -2.50 -26.58
C SER A 178 -7.23 -2.95 -25.14
N GLU A 179 -6.90 -4.22 -24.89
CA GLU A 179 -6.62 -4.73 -23.54
C GLU A 179 -5.24 -4.26 -23.06
N PHE A 180 -4.23 -4.29 -23.94
CA PHE A 180 -2.90 -3.73 -23.66
C PHE A 180 -2.96 -2.23 -23.33
N ILE A 181 -3.68 -1.43 -24.11
CA ILE A 181 -3.88 0.00 -23.85
C ILE A 181 -4.53 0.23 -22.48
N GLN A 182 -5.60 -0.50 -22.15
CA GLN A 182 -6.30 -0.38 -20.86
C GLN A 182 -5.43 -0.78 -19.68
N GLY A 183 -4.65 -1.86 -19.81
CA GLY A 183 -3.67 -2.27 -18.81
C GLY A 183 -2.66 -1.15 -18.52
N ILE A 184 -2.04 -0.58 -19.55
CA ILE A 184 -1.08 0.53 -19.37
C ILE A 184 -1.77 1.79 -18.80
N GLN A 185 -2.98 2.15 -19.25
CA GLN A 185 -3.76 3.27 -18.68
C GLN A 185 -4.00 3.10 -17.17
N PHE A 186 -4.37 1.89 -16.74
CA PHE A 186 -4.59 1.56 -15.33
C PHE A 186 -3.29 1.64 -14.53
N LEU A 187 -2.21 1.03 -15.02
CA LEU A 187 -0.93 1.00 -14.30
C LEU A 187 -0.34 2.39 -14.07
N ILE A 188 -0.59 3.32 -14.99
CA ILE A 188 -0.24 4.75 -14.81
C ILE A 188 -1.13 5.42 -13.76
N LYS A 189 -2.44 5.14 -13.78
CA LYS A 189 -3.42 5.71 -12.84
C LYS A 189 -3.21 5.23 -11.40
N ASP A 190 -2.82 3.96 -11.23
CA ASP A 190 -2.62 3.30 -9.93
C ASP A 190 -1.22 3.60 -9.33
N GLY A 191 -0.37 4.35 -10.04
CA GLY A 191 0.98 4.72 -9.61
C GLY A 191 2.06 3.65 -9.86
N ILE A 192 1.68 2.47 -10.37
CA ILE A 192 2.58 1.34 -10.65
C ILE A 192 3.55 1.63 -11.81
N ILE A 193 3.16 2.51 -12.75
CA ILE A 193 4.03 3.03 -13.82
C ILE A 193 4.04 4.56 -13.77
N VAL A 194 5.13 5.15 -13.29
CA VAL A 194 5.32 6.61 -13.29
C VAL A 194 5.83 7.06 -14.65
N ILE A 195 5.02 7.85 -15.38
CA ILE A 195 5.40 8.45 -16.66
C ILE A 195 5.86 9.91 -16.46
N PRO A 196 7.05 10.31 -16.94
CA PRO A 196 7.47 11.70 -16.91
C PRO A 196 6.50 12.63 -17.68
N PRO A 197 6.28 13.88 -17.22
CA PRO A 197 5.27 14.79 -17.79
C PRO A 197 5.31 14.89 -19.32
N THR A 198 4.24 14.45 -19.96
CA THR A 198 4.15 14.29 -21.42
C THR A 198 2.99 15.12 -21.97
N ALA A 199 3.27 16.01 -22.92
CA ALA A 199 2.25 16.84 -23.56
C ALA A 199 1.51 16.08 -24.66
N VAL A 200 0.18 16.21 -24.72
CA VAL A 200 -0.67 15.60 -25.75
C VAL A 200 -0.69 16.48 -27.00
N SER A 201 -0.39 15.90 -28.16
CA SER A 201 -0.43 16.58 -29.46
C SER A 201 -1.86 16.83 -29.95
N ALA A 202 -2.03 17.88 -30.76
CA ALA A 202 -3.26 18.11 -31.51
C ALA A 202 -3.51 17.03 -32.58
N GLU A 203 -2.45 16.41 -33.12
CA GLU A 203 -2.53 15.31 -34.08
C GLU A 203 -2.73 13.95 -33.39
N LYS A 204 -4.00 13.58 -33.18
CA LYS A 204 -4.36 12.25 -32.65
C LYS A 204 -4.09 11.15 -33.67
N SER A 205 -3.48 10.05 -33.21
CA SER A 205 -3.46 8.79 -33.97
C SER A 205 -4.73 8.00 -33.70
N GLN A 206 -5.14 7.15 -34.64
CA GLN A 206 -6.35 6.32 -34.53
C GLN A 206 -6.06 4.85 -34.19
N SER A 207 -4.79 4.43 -34.20
CA SER A 207 -4.31 3.10 -33.78
C SER A 207 -2.87 3.18 -33.26
N VAL A 208 -2.39 2.08 -32.66
CA VAL A 208 -1.00 1.92 -32.21
C VAL A 208 -0.08 1.59 -33.41
N PRO A 209 1.06 2.29 -33.58
CA PRO A 209 2.06 1.89 -34.57
C PRO A 209 2.72 0.54 -34.24
N GLY A 210 2.89 -0.32 -35.24
CA GLY A 210 3.45 -1.67 -35.06
C GLY A 210 4.85 -1.74 -34.43
N TRP A 211 5.64 -0.66 -34.47
CA TRP A 211 6.93 -0.60 -33.76
C TRP A 211 6.76 -0.61 -32.23
N ILE A 212 5.64 -0.11 -31.70
CA ILE A 212 5.32 -0.22 -30.27
C ILE A 212 5.09 -1.70 -29.90
N LYS A 213 4.44 -2.48 -30.78
CA LYS A 213 4.21 -3.92 -30.58
C LYS A 213 5.49 -4.74 -30.65
N ASN A 214 6.40 -4.40 -31.56
CA ASN A 214 7.74 -5.01 -31.58
C ASN A 214 8.53 -4.68 -30.30
N ASN A 215 8.50 -3.41 -29.86
CA ASN A 215 9.12 -2.99 -28.60
C ASN A 215 8.51 -3.70 -27.37
N ALA A 216 7.21 -4.00 -27.38
CA ALA A 216 6.56 -4.76 -26.30
C ALA A 216 7.11 -6.19 -26.17
N GLY A 217 7.30 -6.89 -27.29
CA GLY A 217 7.96 -8.21 -27.31
C GLY A 217 9.40 -8.13 -26.81
N TRP A 218 10.20 -7.21 -27.37
CA TRP A 218 11.59 -7.00 -26.93
C TRP A 218 11.71 -6.57 -25.46
N TRP A 219 10.69 -5.92 -24.89
CA TRP A 219 10.67 -5.53 -23.48
C TRP A 219 10.29 -6.71 -22.57
N ALA A 220 9.44 -7.62 -23.07
CA ALA A 220 9.11 -8.89 -22.40
C ALA A 220 10.32 -9.83 -22.36
N ASP A 221 11.03 -9.97 -23.49
CA ASP A 221 12.28 -10.76 -23.61
C ASP A 221 13.47 -10.16 -22.83
N GLY A 222 13.33 -8.97 -22.25
CA GLY A 222 14.43 -8.24 -21.60
C GLY A 222 15.47 -7.65 -22.56
N THR A 223 15.24 -7.74 -23.87
CA THR A 223 16.09 -7.19 -24.94
C THR A 223 16.13 -5.64 -24.95
N ILE A 224 15.07 -4.97 -24.49
CA ILE A 224 15.09 -3.52 -24.22
C ILE A 224 14.74 -3.20 -22.75
N SER A 225 15.32 -2.12 -22.23
CA SER A 225 15.08 -1.65 -20.87
C SER A 225 13.69 -1.04 -20.68
N ASP A 226 13.29 -0.90 -19.43
CA ASP A 226 12.02 -0.29 -19.04
C ASP A 226 11.93 1.16 -19.55
N ASP A 227 13.00 1.95 -19.43
CA ASP A 227 13.07 3.32 -20.01
C ASP A 227 12.95 3.35 -21.54
N GLN A 228 13.36 2.29 -22.24
CA GLN A 228 13.22 2.19 -23.70
C GLN A 228 11.77 1.86 -24.09
N PHE A 229 11.08 1.02 -23.31
CA PHE A 229 9.66 0.74 -23.46
C PHE A 229 8.78 1.95 -23.07
N LEU A 230 9.09 2.63 -21.96
CA LEU A 230 8.35 3.80 -21.49
C LEU A 230 8.37 4.98 -22.49
N LYS A 231 9.41 5.14 -23.30
CA LYS A 231 9.42 6.09 -24.42
C LYS A 231 8.35 5.78 -25.48
N GLY A 232 8.02 4.50 -25.67
CA GLY A 232 6.86 4.07 -26.46
C GLY A 232 5.54 4.46 -25.80
N VAL A 233 5.39 4.22 -24.49
CA VAL A 233 4.20 4.62 -23.72
C VAL A 233 4.00 6.15 -23.74
N GLN A 234 5.07 6.94 -23.59
CA GLN A 234 5.06 8.40 -23.76
C GLN A 234 4.60 8.80 -25.16
N PHE A 235 5.04 8.12 -26.21
CA PHE A 235 4.55 8.38 -27.58
C PHE A 235 3.04 8.11 -27.71
N LEU A 236 2.51 7.04 -27.09
CA LEU A 236 1.07 6.75 -27.10
C LEU A 236 0.23 7.82 -26.38
N ILE A 237 0.73 8.33 -25.25
CA ILE A 237 0.12 9.46 -24.52
C ILE A 237 0.19 10.74 -25.37
N GLY A 238 1.37 11.03 -25.93
CA GLY A 238 1.60 12.18 -26.81
C GLY A 238 0.75 12.17 -28.08
N ARG A 239 0.36 10.99 -28.59
CA ARG A 239 -0.60 10.82 -29.70
C ARG A 239 -2.06 10.70 -29.27
N GLY A 240 -2.37 10.79 -27.98
CA GLY A 240 -3.72 10.70 -27.44
C GLY A 240 -4.37 9.31 -27.57
N ILE A 241 -3.58 8.27 -27.80
CA ILE A 241 -4.03 6.86 -27.85
C ILE A 241 -4.29 6.36 -26.42
N ILE A 242 -3.37 6.67 -25.50
CA ILE A 242 -3.55 6.46 -24.06
C ILE A 242 -4.15 7.73 -23.44
N SER A 243 -5.34 7.60 -22.86
CA SER A 243 -6.02 8.67 -22.10
C SER A 243 -6.00 8.36 -20.61
N ILE A 244 -5.60 9.33 -19.78
CA ILE A 244 -5.56 9.18 -18.32
C ILE A 244 -6.89 9.65 -17.67
N GLY A 245 -7.90 9.98 -18.49
CA GLY A 245 -9.24 10.40 -18.04
C GLY A 245 -10.30 9.29 -18.14
N ASN A 246 -10.76 8.82 -16.97
CA ASN A 246 -11.98 8.02 -16.68
C ASN A 246 -12.54 7.06 -17.76
N THR A 247 -12.46 5.75 -17.48
CA THR A 247 -13.28 4.68 -18.07
C THR A 247 -13.85 3.78 -16.96
N SER A 248 -15.04 3.17 -17.16
CA SER A 248 -15.70 2.37 -16.11
C SER A 248 -16.81 1.41 -16.60
N THR A 249 -16.63 0.10 -16.40
CA THR A 249 -17.60 -1.02 -16.53
C THR A 249 -17.03 -2.20 -15.69
N GLN A 250 -17.75 -2.91 -14.80
CA GLN A 250 -18.90 -3.82 -14.98
C GLN A 250 -18.50 -5.11 -15.76
N SER A 251 -18.58 -6.35 -15.26
CA SER A 251 -19.00 -6.95 -13.95
C SER A 251 -18.03 -8.13 -13.58
N SER A 252 -18.26 -9.19 -12.78
CA SER A 252 -19.38 -9.78 -11.99
C SER A 252 -18.81 -10.80 -10.96
N ASP A 253 -19.64 -11.54 -10.19
CA ASP A 253 -19.22 -12.55 -9.20
C ASP A 253 -18.84 -13.93 -9.78
N SER A 254 -17.73 -14.56 -9.33
CA SER A 254 -17.78 -15.67 -8.34
C SER A 254 -16.41 -16.26 -7.89
N SER A 255 -16.02 -15.99 -6.64
CA SER A 255 -14.99 -16.74 -5.88
C SER A 255 -13.52 -16.65 -6.31
N PHE A 256 -12.63 -16.72 -5.31
CA PHE A 256 -11.17 -16.61 -5.43
C PHE A 256 -10.52 -17.67 -6.35
N ALA A 257 -11.17 -18.81 -6.58
CA ALA A 257 -10.67 -19.84 -7.48
C ALA A 257 -10.78 -19.44 -8.97
N GLU A 258 -11.79 -18.64 -9.32
CA GLU A 258 -12.05 -18.24 -10.71
C GLU A 258 -11.04 -17.16 -11.17
N CYS A 259 -10.72 -16.17 -10.30
CA CYS A 259 -9.67 -15.18 -10.58
C CYS A 259 -8.30 -15.82 -10.90
N ASN A 260 -7.95 -16.93 -10.24
CA ASN A 260 -6.69 -17.64 -10.48
C ASN A 260 -6.61 -18.30 -11.87
N SER A 261 -7.74 -18.48 -12.56
CA SER A 261 -7.79 -18.99 -13.94
C SER A 261 -7.61 -17.90 -15.01
N ILE A 262 -7.68 -16.63 -14.62
CA ILE A 262 -7.55 -15.49 -15.54
C ILE A 262 -6.08 -15.32 -15.94
N ILE A 263 -5.81 -15.47 -17.24
CA ILE A 263 -4.46 -15.34 -17.82
C ILE A 263 -3.98 -13.88 -17.77
N SER A 264 -4.85 -12.92 -18.12
CA SER A 264 -4.52 -11.49 -18.07
C SER A 264 -4.22 -11.02 -16.65
N SER A 265 -2.98 -10.60 -16.39
CA SER A 265 -2.57 -10.08 -15.07
C SER A 265 -3.38 -8.87 -14.63
N TYR A 266 -3.88 -8.06 -15.57
CA TYR A 266 -4.71 -6.89 -15.29
C TYR A 266 -6.11 -7.31 -14.83
N ASP A 267 -6.78 -8.18 -15.57
CA ASP A 267 -8.14 -8.62 -15.24
C ASP A 267 -8.16 -9.55 -14.02
N ARG A 268 -7.10 -10.34 -13.85
CA ARG A 268 -6.83 -11.09 -12.61
C ARG A 268 -6.65 -10.15 -11.43
N LEU A 269 -5.80 -9.13 -11.54
CA LEU A 269 -5.57 -8.16 -10.46
C LEU A 269 -6.83 -7.34 -10.14
N ASN A 270 -7.69 -7.06 -11.12
CA ASN A 270 -9.00 -6.42 -10.90
C ASN A 270 -10.02 -7.37 -10.23
N CYS A 271 -10.08 -8.64 -10.67
CA CYS A 271 -10.90 -9.69 -10.07
C CYS A 271 -10.49 -9.89 -8.60
N GLU A 272 -9.20 -10.11 -8.37
CA GLU A 272 -8.62 -10.20 -7.02
C GLU A 272 -8.84 -8.91 -6.23
N ARG A 273 -8.79 -7.71 -6.82
CA ARG A 273 -9.00 -6.44 -6.10
C ARG A 273 -10.44 -6.27 -5.62
N GLU A 274 -11.44 -6.57 -6.44
CA GLU A 274 -12.84 -6.49 -5.99
C GLU A 274 -13.20 -7.63 -5.04
N GLU A 275 -12.66 -8.85 -5.24
CA GLU A 275 -12.81 -9.94 -4.26
C GLU A 275 -12.08 -9.64 -2.94
N LYS A 276 -10.86 -9.08 -2.96
CA LYS A 276 -10.14 -8.61 -1.76
C LYS A 276 -10.91 -7.50 -1.05
N ARG A 277 -11.55 -6.57 -1.78
CA ARG A 277 -12.45 -5.54 -1.22
C ARG A 277 -13.71 -6.16 -0.59
N LYS A 278 -14.32 -7.17 -1.21
CA LYS A 278 -15.42 -7.95 -0.61
C LYS A 278 -14.99 -8.71 0.64
N LEU A 279 -13.79 -9.30 0.65
CA LEU A 279 -13.24 -10.01 1.81
C LEU A 279 -12.96 -9.07 2.99
N GLU A 280 -12.39 -7.89 2.73
CA GLU A 280 -12.23 -6.85 3.75
C GLU A 280 -13.60 -6.38 4.28
N GLU A 281 -14.56 -6.14 3.39
CA GLU A 281 -15.96 -5.79 3.74
C GLU A 281 -16.63 -6.88 4.61
N ILE A 282 -16.38 -8.16 4.33
CA ILE A 282 -16.83 -9.29 5.17
C ILE A 282 -16.11 -9.31 6.53
N GLN A 283 -14.81 -9.02 6.58
CA GLN A 283 -14.07 -8.95 7.84
C GLN A 283 -14.59 -7.83 8.75
N TYR A 284 -14.85 -6.63 8.21
CA TYR A 284 -15.48 -5.56 9.00
C TYR A 284 -16.88 -5.95 9.48
N ASN A 285 -17.73 -6.55 8.63
CA ASN A 285 -19.06 -7.01 9.03
C ASN A 285 -19.05 -8.10 10.13
N ASN A 286 -18.00 -8.92 10.20
CA ASN A 286 -17.89 -10.01 11.19
C ASN A 286 -17.19 -9.59 12.50
N LEU A 287 -16.25 -8.65 12.44
CA LEU A 287 -15.37 -8.29 13.56
C LEU A 287 -15.70 -6.94 14.22
N SER A 288 -16.67 -6.18 13.70
CA SER A 288 -16.93 -4.81 14.12
C SER A 288 -18.28 -4.59 14.78
N ASP A 289 -18.29 -3.74 15.80
CA ASP A 289 -19.53 -3.08 16.23
C ASP A 289 -19.96 -2.04 15.17
N LYS A 290 -21.27 -1.96 14.92
CA LYS A 290 -21.89 -1.08 13.92
C LYS A 290 -22.57 0.13 14.57
N PHE A 291 -22.20 1.34 14.14
CA PHE A 291 -22.68 2.61 14.69
C PHE A 291 -23.29 3.48 13.57
N GLN A 292 -24.53 3.93 13.74
CA GLN A 292 -25.28 4.67 12.72
C GLN A 292 -25.29 6.18 12.98
N ALA A 293 -24.96 6.99 11.97
CA ALA A 293 -25.17 8.44 11.96
C ALA A 293 -25.88 8.84 10.66
N GLY A 294 -27.20 9.02 10.73
CA GLY A 294 -28.02 9.33 9.55
C GLY A 294 -27.85 8.28 8.44
N PRO A 295 -27.45 8.68 7.22
CA PRO A 295 -27.22 7.75 6.10
C PRO A 295 -25.89 6.95 6.18
N ALA A 296 -25.03 7.20 7.17
CA ALA A 296 -23.75 6.50 7.31
C ALA A 296 -23.80 5.42 8.41
N ALA A 297 -23.35 4.21 8.07
CA ALA A 297 -23.03 3.15 9.02
C ALA A 297 -21.51 3.02 9.16
N PHE A 298 -20.98 3.25 10.36
CA PHE A 298 -19.56 3.04 10.69
C PHE A 298 -19.38 1.67 11.33
N TYR A 299 -18.29 1.00 10.99
CA TYR A 299 -17.88 -0.30 11.52
C TYR A 299 -16.51 -0.14 12.17
N TYR A 300 -16.43 -0.38 13.48
CA TYR A 300 -15.20 -0.30 14.26
C TYR A 300 -14.87 -1.66 14.92
N PRO A 301 -13.72 -2.28 14.62
CA PRO A 301 -13.37 -3.62 15.12
C PRO A 301 -12.62 -3.61 16.46
N GLY A 302 -12.42 -2.44 17.09
CA GLY A 302 -11.65 -2.31 18.34
C GLY A 302 -10.13 -2.31 18.15
N ILE A 303 -9.42 -1.90 19.19
CA ILE A 303 -7.95 -1.88 19.22
C ILE A 303 -7.37 -3.29 19.18
N GLY A 304 -6.37 -3.50 18.31
CA GLY A 304 -5.70 -4.77 18.05
C GLY A 304 -6.23 -5.52 16.82
N ASN A 305 -7.36 -5.09 16.25
CA ASN A 305 -8.00 -5.74 15.10
C ASN A 305 -7.90 -4.88 13.83
N LEU A 306 -7.71 -5.54 12.68
CA LEU A 306 -7.66 -4.94 11.34
C LEU A 306 -6.73 -3.69 11.24
N GLY A 307 -5.60 -3.68 11.96
CA GLY A 307 -4.64 -2.58 11.93
C GLY A 307 -5.00 -1.36 12.80
N ASN A 308 -6.01 -1.46 13.66
CA ASN A 308 -6.24 -0.48 14.74
C ASN A 308 -5.22 -0.73 15.85
N GLU A 309 -4.43 0.28 16.22
CA GLU A 309 -3.34 0.15 17.20
C GLU A 309 -3.32 1.36 18.15
N PHE A 310 -2.97 1.11 19.42
CA PHE A 310 -2.87 2.15 20.45
C PHE A 310 -1.61 1.89 21.29
N THR A 311 -0.80 2.91 21.47
CA THR A 311 0.40 2.89 22.31
C THR A 311 0.53 4.20 23.08
N ALA A 312 1.04 4.13 24.31
CA ALA A 312 1.48 5.29 25.06
C ALA A 312 2.81 4.98 25.75
N SER A 313 3.80 5.85 25.60
CA SER A 313 5.10 5.71 26.27
C SER A 313 5.04 6.26 27.69
N GLN A 314 5.95 5.78 28.56
CA GLN A 314 6.20 6.40 29.87
C GLN A 314 6.72 7.85 29.75
N SER A 315 7.19 8.26 28.56
CA SER A 315 7.56 9.64 28.22
C SER A 315 6.40 10.51 27.69
N GLY A 316 5.15 10.02 27.77
CA GLY A 316 3.94 10.78 27.43
C GLY A 316 3.64 10.90 25.93
N GLN A 317 4.40 10.24 25.05
CA GLN A 317 4.06 10.18 23.63
C GLN A 317 3.00 9.09 23.42
N THR A 318 1.77 9.53 23.11
CA THR A 318 0.65 8.64 22.76
C THR A 318 0.49 8.62 21.25
N MET A 319 0.27 7.44 20.68
CA MET A 319 -0.10 7.23 19.28
C MET A 319 -1.32 6.31 19.20
N LEU A 320 -2.32 6.75 18.43
CA LEU A 320 -3.53 5.99 18.14
C LEU A 320 -3.72 5.92 16.61
N ARG A 321 -3.68 4.70 16.07
CA ARG A 321 -4.05 4.38 14.68
C ARG A 321 -5.46 3.81 14.69
N LEU A 322 -6.39 4.50 14.03
CA LEU A 322 -7.73 4.00 13.76
C LEU A 322 -7.86 3.65 12.27
N ARG A 323 -8.50 2.52 11.98
CA ARG A 323 -8.93 2.09 10.64
C ARG A 323 -10.37 1.58 10.75
N LEU A 324 -11.29 2.27 10.09
CA LEU A 324 -12.73 2.00 10.14
C LEU A 324 -13.27 1.77 8.73
N MET A 325 -14.30 0.94 8.61
CA MET A 325 -15.15 0.92 7.42
C MET A 325 -16.36 1.84 7.63
N VAL A 326 -16.80 2.50 6.57
CA VAL A 326 -18.01 3.31 6.53
C VAL A 326 -18.81 2.97 5.28
N GLU A 327 -20.09 2.69 5.47
CA GLU A 327 -21.06 2.31 4.44
C GLU A 327 -22.12 3.41 4.30
N ASN A 328 -22.44 3.77 3.06
CA ASN A 328 -23.58 4.64 2.77
C ASN A 328 -24.87 3.80 2.63
N THR A 329 -25.66 3.77 3.69
CA THR A 329 -26.98 3.13 3.75
C THR A 329 -28.11 4.03 3.25
N GLY A 330 -27.80 5.23 2.76
CA GLY A 330 -28.75 6.20 2.20
C GLY A 330 -28.96 6.05 0.68
N SER A 331 -29.95 6.78 0.16
CA SER A 331 -30.31 6.80 -1.28
C SER A 331 -29.55 7.82 -2.12
N GLU A 332 -28.80 8.74 -1.49
CA GLU A 332 -28.02 9.78 -2.16
C GLU A 332 -26.51 9.60 -1.89
N ASN A 333 -25.65 10.34 -2.60
CA ASN A 333 -24.20 10.27 -2.36
C ASN A 333 -23.83 10.88 -0.99
N LEU A 334 -23.31 10.05 -0.09
CA LEU A 334 -22.72 10.47 1.17
C LEU A 334 -21.41 11.22 0.90
N SER A 335 -21.20 12.35 1.58
CA SER A 335 -19.96 13.13 1.50
C SER A 335 -19.43 13.39 2.91
N MET A 336 -18.26 12.84 3.21
CA MET A 336 -17.54 12.98 4.47
C MET A 336 -16.44 14.03 4.31
N MET A 337 -16.28 14.92 5.28
CA MET A 337 -15.54 16.18 5.16
C MET A 337 -14.37 16.25 6.15
N CYS A 338 -13.14 16.16 5.63
CA CYS A 338 -11.91 16.29 6.39
C CYS A 338 -10.88 17.07 5.57
N SER A 339 -11.07 18.39 5.50
CA SER A 339 -10.32 19.25 4.57
C SER A 339 -8.85 19.45 4.96
N LYS A 340 -8.58 19.47 6.27
CA LYS A 340 -7.27 19.48 6.95
C LYS A 340 -7.46 18.94 8.37
N PRO A 341 -6.42 18.44 9.06
CA PRO A 341 -6.45 18.11 10.49
C PRO A 341 -7.34 18.99 11.38
N SER A 342 -7.16 20.32 11.33
CA SER A 342 -7.90 21.29 12.14
C SER A 342 -9.31 21.59 11.64
N ILE A 343 -9.64 21.25 10.39
CA ILE A 343 -10.92 21.49 9.72
C ILE A 343 -11.45 20.14 9.21
N CYS A 344 -11.67 19.25 10.18
CA CYS A 344 -12.11 17.89 10.01
C CYS A 344 -13.26 17.57 10.96
N ASN A 345 -14.32 16.97 10.43
CA ASN A 345 -15.55 16.63 11.15
C ASN A 345 -15.43 15.33 11.98
N TYR A 346 -14.19 14.86 12.16
CA TYR A 346 -13.78 13.67 12.87
C TYR A 346 -12.68 14.02 13.87
N ASP A 347 -12.87 13.65 15.13
CA ASP A 347 -11.87 13.81 16.19
C ASP A 347 -11.99 12.75 17.29
N ILE A 348 -10.97 12.63 18.13
CA ILE A 348 -11.10 11.89 19.40
C ILE A 348 -11.65 12.86 20.44
N TRP A 349 -12.66 12.44 21.18
CA TRP A 349 -13.32 13.21 22.23
C TRP A 349 -13.26 12.44 23.55
N ASN A 350 -12.95 13.13 24.66
CA ASN A 350 -12.89 12.52 26.01
C ASN A 350 -13.87 13.16 27.02
N GLY A 351 -14.93 13.82 26.52
CA GLY A 351 -15.87 14.60 27.33
C GLY A 351 -15.46 16.07 27.54
N GLU A 352 -14.17 16.40 27.42
CA GLU A 352 -13.64 17.75 27.73
C GLU A 352 -12.83 18.36 26.57
N LYS A 353 -11.95 17.56 25.95
CA LYS A 353 -10.98 17.97 24.93
C LYS A 353 -11.20 17.19 23.64
N ALA A 354 -11.09 17.91 22.51
CA ALA A 354 -11.12 17.35 21.17
C ALA A 354 -9.68 17.24 20.64
N PHE A 355 -9.27 16.04 20.26
CA PHE A 355 -7.96 15.78 19.70
C PHE A 355 -8.07 15.60 18.18
N LYS A 356 -7.48 16.53 17.43
CA LYS A 356 -7.47 16.54 15.97
C LYS A 356 -6.39 15.61 15.42
N SER A 357 -6.76 14.92 14.34
CA SER A 357 -5.96 13.90 13.67
C SER A 357 -4.61 14.43 13.17
N SER A 358 -3.56 13.62 13.28
CA SER A 358 -2.23 13.92 12.74
C SER A 358 -2.16 13.65 11.23
N THR A 359 -2.69 12.52 10.75
CA THR A 359 -2.80 12.15 9.33
C THR A 359 -4.07 11.34 9.05
N ASN A 360 -4.60 11.41 7.82
CA ASN A 360 -5.78 10.65 7.38
C ASN A 360 -5.86 10.58 5.84
N ASP A 361 -6.71 9.69 5.33
CA ASP A 361 -6.79 9.34 3.89
C ASP A 361 -7.57 10.32 3.00
N PHE A 362 -8.02 11.48 3.52
CA PHE A 362 -8.95 12.38 2.81
C PHE A 362 -8.22 13.31 1.80
N VAL A 363 -7.54 12.73 0.81
CA VAL A 363 -6.66 13.43 -0.15
C VAL A 363 -7.33 14.63 -0.85
N SER A 364 -8.64 14.57 -1.14
CA SER A 364 -9.38 15.68 -1.77
C SER A 364 -10.03 16.66 -0.79
N GLY A 365 -9.73 16.53 0.51
CA GLY A 365 -10.42 17.19 1.61
C GLY A 365 -11.82 16.65 1.92
N LYS A 366 -12.29 15.68 1.12
CA LYS A 366 -13.54 14.95 1.29
C LYS A 366 -13.45 13.54 0.70
N LEU A 367 -14.32 12.67 1.18
CA LEU A 367 -14.55 11.30 0.70
C LEU A 367 -16.02 11.18 0.28
N ASN A 368 -16.28 10.70 -0.94
CA ASN A 368 -17.65 10.58 -1.47
C ASN A 368 -18.00 9.11 -1.70
N ILE A 369 -19.09 8.65 -1.10
CA ILE A 369 -19.50 7.24 -1.06
C ILE A 369 -20.88 7.12 -1.70
N LYS A 370 -20.99 6.29 -2.74
CA LYS A 370 -22.26 6.05 -3.45
C LYS A 370 -23.23 5.21 -2.59
N PRO A 371 -24.56 5.31 -2.80
CA PRO A 371 -25.55 4.42 -2.18
C PRO A 371 -25.16 2.94 -2.27
N GLY A 372 -25.27 2.20 -1.17
CA GLY A 372 -24.95 0.78 -1.11
C GLY A 372 -23.48 0.46 -1.38
N LYS A 373 -22.57 1.36 -0.99
CA LYS A 373 -21.13 1.13 -1.05
C LYS A 373 -20.45 1.49 0.27
N SER A 374 -19.37 0.77 0.52
CA SER A 374 -18.46 0.91 1.65
C SER A 374 -17.13 1.53 1.23
N TYR A 375 -16.41 2.08 2.20
CA TYR A 375 -15.04 2.54 2.07
C TYR A 375 -14.31 2.32 3.40
N VAL A 376 -13.04 1.91 3.34
CA VAL A 376 -12.18 1.77 4.52
C VAL A 376 -11.21 2.95 4.57
N PHE A 377 -11.12 3.61 5.72
CA PHE A 377 -10.28 4.80 5.90
C PHE A 377 -9.47 4.73 7.19
N ASN A 378 -8.27 5.30 7.16
CA ASN A 378 -7.33 5.40 8.25
C ASN A 378 -7.31 6.83 8.82
N MET A 379 -7.11 6.95 10.14
CA MET A 379 -6.82 8.19 10.84
C MET A 379 -5.82 7.95 11.98
N MET A 380 -4.76 8.76 12.02
CA MET A 380 -3.79 8.79 13.12
C MET A 380 -4.11 9.93 14.09
N PHE A 381 -3.88 9.72 15.39
CA PHE A 381 -3.98 10.74 16.43
C PHE A 381 -2.80 10.64 17.41
N GLY A 382 -2.00 11.71 17.51
CA GLY A 382 -0.80 11.73 18.33
C GLY A 382 0.41 11.03 17.71
N PRO A 383 1.65 11.52 17.94
CA PRO A 383 1.97 12.83 18.51
C PRO A 383 1.53 13.98 17.58
N ASN A 384 1.68 15.23 18.02
CA ASN A 384 1.49 16.38 17.13
C ASN A 384 2.66 16.48 16.15
N ILE A 385 2.37 16.45 14.85
CA ILE A 385 3.35 16.58 13.76
C ILE A 385 3.23 17.91 13.01
N GLY A 386 2.55 18.89 13.59
CA GLY A 386 2.20 20.15 12.93
C GLY A 386 0.95 20.05 12.07
N TYR A 387 0.86 20.90 11.05
CA TYR A 387 -0.20 20.94 10.02
C TYR A 387 -1.67 21.04 10.51
N GLY A 388 -1.88 21.27 11.82
CA GLY A 388 -3.20 21.49 12.43
C GLY A 388 -3.73 20.30 13.24
N GLY A 389 -2.95 19.23 13.41
CA GLY A 389 -3.25 18.18 14.39
C GLY A 389 -3.01 18.63 15.83
N THR A 390 -3.30 17.75 16.79
CA THR A 390 -3.02 17.99 18.22
C THR A 390 -2.28 16.81 18.84
N THR A 391 -1.54 17.05 19.92
CA THR A 391 -0.97 15.97 20.73
C THR A 391 -2.13 15.18 21.34
N PHE A 392 -2.20 13.88 21.08
CA PHE A 392 -3.11 13.01 21.83
C PHE A 392 -2.50 12.78 23.22
N GLU A 393 -3.26 13.11 24.25
CA GLU A 393 -2.84 13.02 25.65
C GLU A 393 -3.77 12.00 26.31
N TYR A 394 -3.25 10.79 26.56
CA TYR A 394 -4.00 9.71 27.18
C TYR A 394 -3.95 9.79 28.71
N ASP A 395 -5.13 9.71 29.32
CA ASP A 395 -5.42 9.65 30.74
C ASP A 395 -6.27 8.39 30.97
N SER A 396 -5.74 7.42 31.71
CA SER A 396 -6.42 6.13 31.96
C SER A 396 -7.67 6.24 32.85
N SER A 397 -7.99 7.43 33.36
CA SER A 397 -9.26 7.70 34.04
C SER A 397 -10.38 8.20 33.10
N LYS A 398 -10.08 8.45 31.82
CA LYS A 398 -11.02 8.99 30.83
C LYS A 398 -11.47 7.93 29.83
N GLU A 399 -12.74 7.97 29.46
CA GLU A 399 -13.23 7.30 28.26
C GLU A 399 -12.89 8.15 27.02
N TYR A 400 -12.61 7.49 25.90
CA TYR A 400 -12.26 8.12 24.64
C TYR A 400 -13.16 7.60 23.51
N PHE A 401 -13.65 8.53 22.70
CA PHE A 401 -14.59 8.27 21.63
C PHE A 401 -14.09 8.81 20.29
N PHE A 402 -14.24 8.05 19.20
CA PHE A 402 -14.15 8.61 17.85
C PHE A 402 -15.47 9.29 17.53
N ARG A 403 -15.45 10.62 17.42
CA ARG A 403 -16.64 11.46 17.27
C ARG A 403 -16.80 11.93 15.84
N VAL A 404 -18.00 11.70 15.30
CA VAL A 404 -18.45 12.17 13.98
C VAL A 404 -19.34 13.39 14.19
N SER A 405 -19.09 14.48 13.46
CA SER A 405 -19.79 15.77 13.58
C SER A 405 -20.16 16.33 12.20
N GLU A 406 -21.01 15.63 11.45
CA GLU A 406 -21.33 15.94 10.06
C GLU A 406 -22.74 16.52 9.87
N PRO A 407 -23.02 17.32 8.82
CA PRO A 407 -24.34 17.89 8.57
C PRO A 407 -25.47 16.86 8.39
N TRP A 408 -25.11 15.64 7.98
CA TRP A 408 -26.05 14.52 7.79
C TRP A 408 -26.16 13.60 9.02
N GLY A 409 -25.35 13.80 10.07
CA GLY A 409 -25.40 12.98 11.28
C GLY A 409 -24.19 13.13 12.20
N SER A 410 -24.39 12.85 13.48
CA SER A 410 -23.32 12.79 14.49
C SER A 410 -23.43 11.54 15.34
N LEU A 411 -22.29 11.03 15.81
CA LEU A 411 -22.19 9.90 16.74
C LEU A 411 -20.88 9.95 17.53
N MET A 412 -20.77 9.07 18.53
CA MET A 412 -19.53 8.84 19.28
C MET A 412 -19.31 7.32 19.41
N ILE A 413 -18.25 6.81 18.79
CA ILE A 413 -17.84 5.40 18.88
C ILE A 413 -16.93 5.23 20.09
N PRO A 414 -17.25 4.42 21.12
CA PRO A 414 -16.36 4.14 22.23
C PRO A 414 -15.14 3.36 21.75
N LEU A 415 -13.93 3.82 22.11
CA LEU A 415 -12.67 3.24 21.63
C LEU A 415 -12.04 2.23 22.60
N ASN A 416 -12.52 2.17 23.84
CA ASN A 416 -12.09 1.22 24.88
C ASN A 416 -10.55 1.14 25.04
N LEU A 417 -9.90 2.31 24.95
CA LEU A 417 -8.45 2.43 25.01
C LEU A 417 -7.93 1.96 26.38
N SER A 418 -7.00 1.01 26.34
CA SER A 418 -6.35 0.44 27.51
C SER A 418 -4.88 0.15 27.19
N LEU A 419 -4.02 0.30 28.20
CA LEU A 419 -2.61 -0.09 28.09
C LEU A 419 -2.51 -1.60 28.35
N LYS A 420 -1.71 -2.29 27.54
CA LYS A 420 -1.34 -3.71 27.71
C LYS A 420 -0.03 -3.82 28.47
#